data_AF-A0A2S0K1S3-F1
#
_entry.id   AF-A0A2S0K1S3-F1
#
_cell.length_a   1.000
_cell.length_b   1.000
_cell.length_c   1.000
_cell.angle_alpha   90.00
_cell.angle_beta   90.00
_cell.angle_gamma   90.00
#
_symmetry.space_group_name_H-M   'P 1'
#
loop_
_entity.id
_entity.type
_entity.pdbx_description
1 polymer ?
#
loop_
_entity_poly.entity_id
_entity_poly.type
_entity_poly.pdbx_seq_one_letter_code
_entity_poly.pdbx_strand_id
1 'polypeptide(L)'
;MTQEYPPLTEGVYYILLALFEARHGYGIMQLVEEMSKGRVRLGAGTIYGAIKTLLERQWIEALEDDGRKKEYIITENGKKVVDYEILRLRELFDNGIRITNGKA
;
A
#
# COMPACT_ATOMS: atom_id res chain seq x y z
N MET A 1 0.38 -15.08 19.35
CA MET A 1 1.46 -14.23 18.83
C MET A 1 0.81 -13.19 17.95
N THR A 2 0.69 -11.95 18.43
CA THR A 2 0.22 -10.83 17.60
C THR A 2 1.30 -10.60 16.54
N GLN A 3 0.96 -10.81 15.28
CA GLN A 3 1.89 -10.58 14.19
C GLN A 3 2.03 -9.05 14.04
N GLU A 4 3.07 -8.47 14.62
CA GLU A 4 3.35 -7.04 14.47
C GLU A 4 3.93 -6.79 13.08
N TYR A 5 3.14 -6.15 12.20
CA TYR A 5 3.64 -5.69 10.92
C TYR A 5 4.39 -4.36 11.13
N PRO A 6 5.59 -4.20 10.55
CA PRO A 6 6.31 -2.94 10.64
C PRO A 6 5.50 -1.81 9.98
N PRO A 7 5.63 -0.55 10.44
CA PRO A 7 4.99 0.60 9.82
C PRO A 7 5.20 0.63 8.31
N LEU A 8 4.13 0.89 7.56
CA LEU A 8 4.24 1.02 6.12
C LEU A 8 4.77 2.40 5.74
N THR A 9 5.54 2.46 4.67
CA THR A 9 5.77 3.74 3.98
C THR A 9 4.47 4.15 3.30
N GLU A 10 4.26 5.45 3.14
CA GLU A 10 3.08 5.98 2.46
C GLU A 10 2.90 5.38 1.04
N GLY A 11 4.00 5.20 0.31
CA GLY A 11 3.98 4.57 -1.01
C GLY A 11 3.53 3.11 -0.98
N VAL A 12 4.04 2.30 -0.04
CA VAL A 12 3.61 0.90 0.10
C VAL A 12 2.14 0.81 0.51
N TYR A 13 1.71 1.66 1.44
CA TYR A 13 0.31 1.73 1.88
C TYR A 13 -0.62 2.01 0.69
N TYR A 14 -0.34 3.03 -0.12
CA TYR A 14 -1.17 3.32 -1.30
C TYR A 14 -1.09 2.25 -2.39
N ILE A 15 0.05 1.56 -2.57
CA ILE A 15 0.14 0.42 -3.49
C ILE A 15 -0.80 -0.70 -3.03
N LEU A 16 -0.82 -1.03 -1.74
CA LEU A 16 -1.72 -2.05 -1.21
C LEU A 16 -3.19 -1.64 -1.38
N LEU A 17 -3.54 -0.38 -1.10
CA LEU A 17 -4.88 0.14 -1.35
C LEU A 17 -5.27 0.05 -2.83
N ALA A 18 -4.36 0.39 -3.74
CA ALA A 18 -4.57 0.28 -5.17
C ALA A 18 -4.71 -1.18 -5.66
N LEU A 19 -4.43 -2.17 -4.82
CA LEU A 19 -4.52 -3.59 -5.17
C LEU A 19 -5.71 -4.30 -4.53
N PHE A 20 -6.63 -3.56 -3.90
CA PHE A 20 -7.95 -4.09 -3.51
C PHE A 20 -8.79 -4.54 -4.71
N GLU A 21 -8.44 -4.08 -5.91
CA GLU A 21 -8.90 -4.63 -7.18
C GLU A 21 -7.67 -4.96 -8.04
N ALA A 22 -7.81 -5.95 -8.92
CA ALA A 22 -6.73 -6.35 -9.82
C ALA A 22 -6.26 -5.16 -10.69
N ARG A 23 -4.96 -4.89 -10.70
CA ARG A 23 -4.36 -3.82 -11.51
C ARG A 23 -2.99 -4.17 -12.05
N HIS A 24 -2.71 -3.69 -13.27
CA HIS A 24 -1.35 -3.65 -13.80
C HIS A 24 -0.50 -2.56 -13.13
N GLY A 25 0.83 -2.68 -13.24
CA GLY A 25 1.79 -1.72 -12.69
C GLY A 25 1.48 -0.25 -13.04
N TYR A 26 1.09 0.04 -14.29
CA TYR A 26 0.74 1.41 -14.68
C TYR A 26 -0.53 1.94 -13.99
N GLY A 27 -1.56 1.10 -13.84
CA GLY A 27 -2.79 1.48 -13.15
C GLY A 27 -2.57 1.77 -11.66
N ILE A 28 -1.66 1.01 -11.02
CA ILE A 28 -1.24 1.29 -9.64
C ILE A 28 -0.59 2.67 -9.54
N MET A 29 0.31 3.03 -10.46
CA MET A 29 0.97 4.36 -10.45
C MET A 29 -0.04 5.50 -10.53
N GLN A 30 -1.02 5.41 -11.45
CA GLN A 30 -2.03 6.44 -11.64
C GLN A 30 -2.90 6.60 -10.39
N LEU A 31 -3.39 5.49 -9.82
CA LEU A 31 -4.26 5.54 -8.66
C LEU A 31 -3.51 6.02 -7.40
N VAL A 32 -2.25 5.64 -7.23
CA VAL A 32 -1.41 6.15 -6.11
C VAL A 32 -1.21 7.66 -6.24
N GLU A 33 -0.94 8.17 -7.43
CA GLU A 33 -0.80 9.62 -7.66
C GLU A 33 -2.12 10.34 -7.37
N GLU A 34 -3.25 9.77 -7.81
CA GLU A 34 -4.59 10.31 -7.56
C GLU A 34 -4.93 10.35 -6.06
N MET A 35 -4.86 9.21 -5.36
CA MET A 35 -5.19 9.10 -3.93
C MET A 35 -4.34 10.04 -3.07
N SER A 36 -3.06 10.19 -3.44
CA SER A 36 -2.13 11.04 -2.71
C SER A 36 -2.20 12.53 -3.10
N LYS A 37 -3.08 12.90 -4.04
CA LYS A 37 -3.17 14.26 -4.61
C LYS A 37 -1.83 14.75 -5.16
N GLY A 38 -1.12 13.87 -5.85
CA GLY A 38 0.18 14.15 -6.47
C GLY A 38 1.39 14.12 -5.53
N ARG A 39 1.20 13.91 -4.21
CA ARG A 39 2.32 13.87 -3.24
C ARG A 39 3.20 12.64 -3.42
N VAL A 40 2.61 11.50 -3.80
CA VAL A 40 3.32 10.25 -4.06
C VAL A 40 3.34 9.99 -5.55
N ARG A 41 4.54 10.03 -6.15
CA ARG A 41 4.78 9.68 -7.56
C ARG A 41 5.73 8.51 -7.64
N LEU A 42 5.22 7.37 -8.08
CA LEU A 42 6.00 6.15 -8.19
C LEU A 42 6.63 6.05 -9.58
N GLY A 43 7.96 6.17 -9.64
CA GLY A 43 8.72 5.85 -10.85
C GLY A 43 8.71 4.34 -11.15
N ALA A 44 9.03 3.98 -12.39
CA ALA A 44 9.07 2.57 -12.82
C ALA A 44 9.98 1.69 -11.95
N GLY A 45 11.18 2.17 -11.61
CA GLY A 45 12.09 1.43 -10.74
C GLY A 45 11.52 1.18 -9.34
N THR A 46 10.90 2.20 -8.74
CA THR A 46 10.32 2.14 -7.39
C THR A 46 9.15 1.18 -7.33
N ILE A 47 8.25 1.23 -8.32
CA ILE A 47 7.07 0.36 -8.29
C ILE A 47 7.43 -1.11 -8.45
N TYR A 48 8.34 -1.46 -9.37
CA TYR A 48 8.70 -2.87 -9.58
C TYR A 48 9.48 -3.44 -8.38
N GLY A 49 10.32 -2.62 -7.74
CA GLY A 49 10.95 -3.01 -6.47
C GLY A 49 9.93 -3.24 -5.36
N ALA A 50 8.93 -2.36 -5.25
CA ALA A 50 7.85 -2.50 -4.27
C ALA A 50 7.01 -3.77 -4.55
N ILE A 51 6.54 -3.96 -5.78
CA ILE A 51 5.77 -5.15 -6.18
C ILE A 51 6.54 -6.43 -5.86
N LYS A 52 7.82 -6.51 -6.23
CA LYS A 52 8.66 -7.68 -5.91
C LYS A 52 8.68 -7.96 -4.41
N THR A 53 8.91 -6.93 -3.60
CA THR A 53 8.94 -7.06 -2.12
C THR A 53 7.59 -7.51 -1.57
N LEU A 54 6.48 -7.00 -2.12
CA LEU A 54 5.13 -7.34 -1.67
C LEU A 54 4.72 -8.78 -2.04
N LEU A 55 5.17 -9.26 -3.20
CA LEU A 55 5.02 -10.66 -3.62
C LEU A 55 5.83 -11.59 -2.70
N GLU A 56 7.09 -11.26 -2.41
CA GLU A 56 7.95 -12.03 -1.50
C GLU A 56 7.34 -12.13 -0.08
N ARG A 57 6.64 -11.08 0.36
CA ARG A 57 5.91 -11.04 1.64
C ARG A 57 4.53 -11.69 1.59
N GLN A 58 4.09 -12.15 0.42
CA GLN A 58 2.76 -12.72 0.18
C GLN A 58 1.62 -11.75 0.58
N TRP A 59 1.86 -10.44 0.49
CA TRP A 59 0.83 -9.42 0.73
C TRP A 59 0.00 -9.16 -0.53
N ILE A 60 0.57 -9.46 -1.69
CA ILE A 60 -0.09 -9.43 -2.99
C ILE A 60 0.24 -10.72 -3.73
N GLU A 61 -0.55 -11.03 -4.74
CA GLU A 61 -0.29 -12.11 -5.67
C GLU A 61 -0.39 -11.60 -7.12
N ALA A 62 0.29 -12.30 -8.03
CA ALA A 62 0.19 -12.03 -9.45
C ALA A 62 -0.92 -12.92 -10.04
N LEU A 63 -1.80 -12.33 -10.82
CA LEU A 63 -2.76 -13.09 -11.61
C LEU A 63 -2.07 -13.56 -12.89
N GLU A 64 -2.26 -14.83 -13.27
CA GLU A 64 -1.75 -15.35 -14.53
C GLU A 64 -2.42 -14.65 -15.72
N ASP A 65 -1.65 -14.38 -16.78
CA ASP A 65 -2.18 -13.82 -18.02
C ASP A 65 -1.58 -14.53 -19.24
N ASP A 66 -2.43 -14.73 -20.25
CA ASP A 66 -2.23 -15.36 -21.58
C ASP A 66 -1.36 -14.48 -22.50
N GLY A 67 -0.22 -14.03 -21.99
CA GLY A 67 0.77 -13.26 -22.78
C GLY A 67 0.59 -11.74 -22.78
N ARG A 68 -0.29 -11.16 -21.94
CA ARG A 68 -0.36 -9.71 -21.69
C ARG A 68 0.11 -9.34 -20.27
N LYS A 69 0.14 -8.03 -19.99
CA LYS A 69 0.81 -7.41 -18.84
C LYS A 69 0.32 -8.04 -17.53
N LYS A 70 1.23 -8.41 -16.62
CA LYS A 70 0.86 -8.99 -15.31
C LYS A 70 -0.03 -8.04 -14.50
N GLU A 71 -1.15 -8.55 -14.00
CA GLU A 71 -1.97 -7.91 -12.97
C GLU A 71 -1.58 -8.43 -11.59
N TYR A 72 -1.81 -7.59 -10.59
CA TYR A 72 -1.61 -7.94 -9.20
C TYR A 72 -2.90 -7.68 -8.42
N ILE A 73 -3.12 -8.44 -7.35
CA ILE A 73 -4.23 -8.25 -6.41
C ILE A 73 -3.76 -8.49 -4.99
N ILE A 74 -4.38 -7.81 -4.02
CA ILE A 74 -4.06 -7.96 -2.59
C ILE A 74 -4.55 -9.31 -2.06
N THR A 75 -3.71 -9.98 -1.28
CA THR A 75 -4.10 -11.22 -0.58
C THR A 75 -4.82 -10.92 0.73
N GLU A 76 -5.38 -11.94 1.37
CA GLU A 76 -5.96 -11.80 2.70
C GLU A 76 -4.93 -11.39 3.76
N ASN A 77 -3.67 -11.80 3.61
CA ASN A 77 -2.58 -11.34 4.48
C ASN A 77 -2.27 -9.86 4.25
N GLY A 78 -2.26 -9.41 2.98
CA GLY A 78 -2.09 -7.99 2.65
C GLY A 78 -3.20 -7.10 3.20
N LYS A 79 -4.45 -7.57 3.19
CA LYS A 79 -5.58 -6.82 3.78
C LYS A 79 -5.39 -6.62 5.28
N LYS A 80 -4.97 -7.66 6.01
CA LYS A 80 -4.65 -7.54 7.45
C LYS A 80 -3.57 -6.48 7.68
N VAL A 81 -2.52 -6.47 6.86
CA VAL A 81 -1.45 -5.46 6.95
C VAL A 81 -2.00 -4.04 6.80
N VAL A 82 -2.94 -3.83 5.86
CA VAL A 82 -3.62 -2.54 5.69
C VAL A 82 -4.47 -2.19 6.91
N ASP A 83 -5.21 -3.15 7.47
CA ASP A 83 -6.01 -2.93 8.69
C ASP A 83 -5.14 -2.52 9.89
N TYR A 84 -3.98 -3.17 10.08
CA TYR A 84 -3.02 -2.79 11.11
C TYR A 84 -2.48 -1.38 10.89
N GLU A 85 -2.16 -1.00 9.65
CA GLU A 85 -1.66 0.34 9.34
C GLU A 85 -2.74 1.41 9.56
N ILE A 86 -4.01 1.12 9.26
CA ILE A 86 -5.14 2.02 9.56
C ILE A 86 -5.23 2.29 11.07
N LEU A 87 -5.15 1.25 11.91
CA LEU A 87 -5.17 1.40 13.36
C LEU A 87 -3.99 2.22 13.86
N ARG A 88 -2.79 1.95 13.34
CA ARG A 88 -1.56 2.67 13.69
C ARG A 88 -1.63 4.16 13.30
N LEU A 89 -2.08 4.47 12.08
CA LEU A 89 -2.21 5.85 11.61
C LEU A 89 -3.26 6.62 12.41
N ARG A 90 -4.37 5.97 12.81
CA ARG A 90 -5.36 6.55 13.72
C ARG A 90 -4.74 6.89 15.07
N GLU A 91 -3.99 5.96 15.67
CA GLU A 91 -3.30 6.21 16.93
C GLU A 91 -2.32 7.39 16.82
N LEU A 92 -1.55 7.48 15.74
CA LEU A 92 -0.64 8.60 15.51
C LEU A 92 -1.38 9.93 15.38
N PHE A 93 -2.48 9.95 14.62
CA PHE A 93 -3.33 11.13 14.48
C PHE A 93 -3.88 11.60 15.83
N ASP A 94 -4.48 10.68 16.59
CA ASP A 94 -5.07 10.97 17.89
C ASP A 94 -4.02 11.47 18.89
N ASN A 95 -2.85 10.85 18.93
CA ASN A 95 -1.73 11.31 19.76
C ASN A 95 -1.21 12.70 19.33
N GLY A 96 -1.11 12.95 18.02
CA GLY A 96 -0.71 14.25 17.48
C GLY A 96 -1.66 15.36 17.92
N ILE A 97 -2.97 15.16 17.77
CA ILE A 97 -3.99 16.11 18.24
C ILE A 97 -3.92 16.30 19.76
N ARG A 98 -3.83 15.21 20.52
CA ARG A 98 -3.78 15.24 21.99
C ARG A 98 -2.61 16.06 22.53
N ILE A 99 -1.42 15.92 21.94
CA ILE A 99 -0.21 16.62 22.41
C ILE A 99 -0.13 18.06 21.89
N THR A 100 -0.54 18.31 20.64
CA THR A 100 -0.49 19.65 20.05
C THR A 100 -1.68 20.53 20.45
N ASN A 101 -2.68 19.97 21.15
CA ASN A 101 -3.98 20.60 21.41
C ASN A 101 -4.68 21.05 20.11
N GLY A 102 -4.47 20.31 19.01
CA GLY A 102 -5.06 20.60 17.69
C GLY A 102 -4.54 21.88 17.02
N LYS A 103 -3.40 22.43 17.46
CA LYS A 103 -2.80 23.65 16.91
C LYS A 103 -1.76 23.41 15.81
N ALA A 104 -1.76 22.21 15.22
CA ALA A 104 -0.86 21.84 14.12
C ALA A 104 -1.35 22.40 12.77
#